data_AF-A0A3M1L388-F1
#
_entry.id   AF-A0A3M1L388-F1
#
_cell.length_a   1.000
_cell.length_b   1.000
_cell.length_c   1.000
_cell.angle_alpha   90.00
_cell.angle_beta   90.00
_cell.angle_gamma   90.00
#
_symmetry.space_group_name_H-M   'P 1'
#
loop_
_entity.id
_entity.type
_entity.pdbx_description
1 polymer ?
#
loop_
_entity_poly.entity_id
_entity_poly.type
_entity_poly.pdbx_seq_one_letter_code
_entity_poly.pdbx_strand_id
1 'polypeptide(L)' 'YLTGNMLNMIDGPFNTLDALKSLTLQGLRPTHFQEHARRIRSISPDDIQELARRYLQPATMSVVVAGPA' A
#
# COMPACT_ATOMS: atom_id res chain seq x y z
N TYR A 1 8.10 0.39 -10.65
CA TYR A 1 6.97 1.31 -10.39
C TYR A 1 6.74 1.51 -8.89
N LEU A 2 6.36 0.48 -8.11
CA LEU A 2 6.04 0.60 -6.67
C LEU A 2 7.17 1.24 -5.82
N THR A 3 8.40 0.76 -5.98
CA THR A 3 9.56 1.33 -5.28
C THR A 3 9.83 2.78 -5.65
N GLY A 4 9.60 3.17 -6.91
CA GLY A 4 9.78 4.55 -7.37
C GLY A 4 8.75 5.50 -6.75
N ASN A 5 7.48 5.08 -6.70
CA ASN A 5 6.44 5.84 -6.02
C ASN A 5 6.76 6.03 -4.53
N MET A 6 7.23 4.96 -3.89
CA MET A 6 7.65 5.01 -2.48
C MET A 6 8.81 5.98 -2.22
N LEU A 7 9.77 6.11 -3.14
CA LEU A 7 10.85 7.09 -3.05
C LEU A 7 10.31 8.53 -3.14
N ASN A 8 9.33 8.79 -4.01
CA ASN A 8 8.71 10.11 -4.13
C ASN A 8 8.02 10.57 -2.83
N MET A 9 7.52 9.64 -2.01
CA MET A 9 6.87 9.96 -0.73
C MET A 9 7.80 10.61 0.29
N ILE A 10 9.12 10.44 0.14
CA ILE A 10 10.13 11.01 1.05
C ILE A 10 11.10 11.95 0.32
N ASP A 11 10.80 12.28 -0.95
CA ASP A 11 11.64 13.18 -1.72
C ASP A 11 11.30 14.63 -1.38
N GLY A 12 12.22 15.30 -0.68
CA GLY A 12 12.06 16.67 -0.20
C GLY A 12 11.51 16.81 1.23
N PRO A 13 11.70 17.99 1.85
CA PRO A 13 11.43 18.21 3.28
C PRO A 13 9.93 18.13 3.63
N PHE A 14 9.04 18.66 2.79
CA PHE A 14 7.61 18.63 3.06
C PHE A 14 7.02 17.23 2.96
N ASN A 15 7.40 16.47 1.93
CA ASN A 15 6.96 15.09 1.74
C ASN A 15 7.44 14.20 2.90
N THR A 16 8.69 14.38 3.32
CA THR A 16 9.24 13.67 4.49
C THR A 16 8.47 13.97 5.78
N LEU A 17 8.12 15.24 6.03
CA LEU A 17 7.33 15.63 7.21
C LEU A 17 5.92 15.04 7.18
N ASP A 18 5.27 15.03 6.01
CA ASP A 18 3.92 14.46 5.86
C ASP A 18 3.92 12.93 6.05
N ALA A 19 4.96 12.25 5.56
CA ALA A 19 5.18 10.83 5.81
C ALA A 19 5.38 10.54 7.32
N LEU A 20 6.18 11.34 8.03
CA LEU A 20 6.41 11.18 9.47
C LEU A 20 5.13 11.43 10.28
N LYS A 21 4.38 12.48 9.92
CA LYS A 21 3.07 12.78 10.52
C LYS A 21 2.11 11.60 10.33
N SER A 22 2.03 11.06 9.11
CA SER A 22 1.17 9.91 8.79
C SER A 22 1.55 8.67 9.60
N LEU A 23 2.84 8.35 9.71
CA LEU A 23 3.32 7.24 10.55
C LEU A 23 2.93 7.43 12.02
N THR A 24 3.11 8.64 12.55
CA THR A 24 2.79 8.96 13.94
C THR A 24 1.28 8.82 14.22
N LEU A 25 0.43 9.37 13.34
CA LEU A 25 -1.02 9.32 13.48
C LEU A 25 -1.58 7.89 13.38
N GLN A 26 -0.91 7.02 12.61
CA GLN A 26 -1.27 5.62 12.46
C GLN A 26 -0.64 4.72 13.54
N GLY A 27 0.14 5.29 14.47
CA GLY A 27 0.85 4.53 15.51
C GLY A 27 1.96 3.62 14.98
N LEU A 28 2.47 3.91 13.77
CA LEU A 28 3.48 3.11 13.10
C LEU A 28 4.88 3.55 13.50
N ARG A 29 5.79 2.58 13.61
CA ARG A 29 7.21 2.84 13.94
C ARG A 29 7.92 3.57 12.79
N PRO A 30 8.96 4.36 13.06
CA PRO A 30 9.80 4.95 12.01
C PRO A 30 10.44 3.92 11.07
N THR A 31 10.67 2.69 11.54
CA THR A 31 11.19 1.58 10.72
C THR A 31 10.20 1.11 9.64
N HIS A 32 8.93 1.50 9.73
CA HIS A 32 7.87 1.04 8.84
C HIS A 32 8.18 1.31 7.37
N PHE A 33 8.78 2.46 7.06
CA PHE A 33 9.19 2.78 5.69
C PHE A 33 10.22 1.78 5.15
N GLN A 34 11.27 1.47 5.92
CA GLN A 34 12.29 0.51 5.49
C GLN A 34 11.72 -0.92 5.39
N GLU A 35 10.88 -1.31 6.33
CA GLU A 35 10.19 -2.60 6.32
C GLU A 35 9.26 -2.74 5.11
N HIS A 36 8.51 -1.69 4.78
CA HIS A 36 7.62 -1.66 3.62
C HIS A 36 8.41 -1.77 2.31
N ALA A 37 9.53 -1.06 2.19
CA ALA A 37 10.40 -1.13 1.02
C ALA A 37 11.03 -2.53 0.85
N ARG A 38 11.35 -3.19 1.97
CA ARG A 38 11.86 -4.56 1.97
C ARG A 38 10.79 -5.54 1.51
N ARG A 39 9.58 -5.44 2.06
CA ARG A 39 8.44 -6.29 1.69
C ARG A 39 8.12 -6.19 0.20
N ILE A 40 8.00 -4.98 -0.35
CA ILE A 40 7.74 -4.79 -1.79
C ILE A 40 8.80 -5.50 -2.65
N ARG A 41 10.07 -5.43 -2.26
CA ARG A 41 11.18 -6.06 -2.98
C ARG A 41 11.21 -7.58 -2.85
N SER A 42 10.55 -8.15 -1.83
CA SER A 42 10.55 -9.59 -1.57
C SER A 42 9.25 -10.29 -1.96
N ILE A 43 8.29 -9.59 -2.59
CA ILE A 43 7.04 -10.19 -3.05
C ILE A 43 7.35 -11.27 -4.09
N SER A 44 6.81 -12.47 -3.88
CA SER A 44 6.88 -13.59 -4.81
C SER A 44 5.60 -13.73 -5.65
N PRO A 45 5.66 -14.44 -6.79
CA PRO A 45 4.45 -14.79 -7.55
C PRO A 45 3.43 -15.59 -6.73
N ASP A 46 3.88 -16.45 -5.82
CA ASP A 46 2.99 -17.27 -5.00
C ASP A 46 2.23 -16.42 -3.98
N ASP A 47 2.86 -15.40 -3.39
CA ASP A 47 2.19 -14.44 -2.51
C ASP A 47 1.03 -13.75 -3.25
N ILE A 48 1.23 -13.37 -4.51
CA ILE A 48 0.20 -12.74 -5.34
C ILE A 48 -0.95 -13.70 -5.63
N GLN A 49 -0.63 -14.95 -5.99
CA GLN A 49 -1.65 -15.98 -6.23
C GLN A 49 -2.45 -16.30 -4.96
N GLU A 50 -1.82 -16.30 -3.79
CA GLU A 50 -2.51 -16.49 -2.51
C GLU A 50 -3.45 -15.32 -2.21
N LEU A 51 -2.98 -14.08 -2.36
CA LEU A 51 -3.80 -12.89 -2.13
C LEU A 51 -5.00 -12.81 -3.08
N ALA A 52 -4.81 -13.16 -4.36
CA ALA A 52 -5.90 -13.25 -5.33
C ALA A 52 -6.94 -14.29 -4.90
N ARG A 53 -6.50 -15.49 -4.54
CA ARG A 53 -7.38 -16.53 -4.00
C ARG A 53 -8.08 -16.11 -2.71
N ARG A 54 -7.47 -15.26 -1.87
CA ARG A 54 -8.08 -14.83 -0.62
C ARG A 54 -9.13 -13.74 -0.81
N TYR A 55 -8.83 -12.73 -1.63
CA TYR A 55 -9.62 -11.49 -1.64
C TYR A 55 -10.46 -11.29 -2.92
N LEU A 56 -10.15 -11.96 -4.03
CA LEU A 56 -10.96 -11.89 -5.26
C LEU A 56 -12.08 -12.94 -5.25
N GLN A 57 -12.94 -12.84 -4.24
CA GLN A 57 -14.04 -13.79 -4.01
C GLN A 57 -15.38 -13.18 -4.45
N PRO A 58 -16.08 -13.76 -5.45
CA PRO A 58 -17.38 -13.25 -5.89
C PRO A 58 -18.41 -13.16 -4.76
N ALA A 59 -18.35 -14.09 -3.80
CA ALA A 59 -19.27 -14.14 -2.66
C ALA A 59 -19.20 -12.91 -1.74
N THR A 60 -18.07 -12.23 -1.69
CA THR A 60 -17.86 -11.01 -0.88
C THR A 60 -17.66 -9.77 -1.75
N MET A 61 -17.90 -9.87 -3.05
CA MET A 61 -17.72 -8.76 -3.99
C MET A 61 -18.96 -7.86 -4.01
N SER A 62 -18.77 -6.57 -3.78
CA SER A 62 -19.82 -5.56 -3.98
C SER A 62 -19.62 -4.84 -5.31
N VAL A 63 -20.66 -4.83 -6.15
CA VAL A 63 -20.68 -4.09 -7.43
C VAL A 63 -21.71 -2.98 -7.32
N VAL A 64 -21.27 -1.74 -7.51
CA VAL A 64 -22.13 -0.55 -7.47
C VAL A 64 -22.12 0.09 -8.85
N VAL A 65 -23.30 0.24 -9.46
CA VAL A 65 -23.48 0.88 -10.76
C VAL A 65 -24.30 2.15 -10.57
N ALA A 66 -23.81 3.27 -11.09
CA ALA A 66 -24.54 4.54 -11.11
C ALA A 66 -24.86 4.93 -12.56
N GLY A 67 -26.14 5.16 -12.85
CA GLY A 67 -26.65 5.56 -14.16
C GLY A 67 -28.01 6.25 -14.02
N PRO A 68 -28.49 6.96 -15.05
CA PRO A 68 -29.80 7.58 -15.02
C PRO A 68 -30.91 6.53 -14.84
N ALA A 69 -32.00 6.95 -14.16
CA ALA A 69 -33.18 6.13 -13.92
C ALA A 69 -33.94 5.78 -15.21
#